data_AF-A0A7X5Y5F2-F1
#
_entry.id   AF-A0A7X5Y5F2-F1
#
_cell.length_a   1.000
_cell.length_b   1.000
_cell.length_c   1.000
_cell.angle_alpha   90.00
_cell.angle_beta   90.00
_cell.angle_gamma   90.00
#
_symmetry.space_group_name_H-M   'P 1'
#
loop_
_entity.id
_entity.type
_entity.pdbx_description
1 polymer ?
#
loop_
_entity_poly.entity_id
_entity_poly.type
_entity_poly.pdbx_seq_one_letter_code
_entity_poly.pdbx_strand_id
1 'polypeptide(L)'
;MRVREILHRDGARLRVSLAAPESGGGPTIRLSDPEGLTPDIVLLDLYAADLLAGFLMSARMSAVGELADERCNGDYPLTLRLCAPDGEERVEVDQPGARLLLPRTLWDRLYTELQLALAHGRHLREAAPAIGLAPYEARRLLH
;
A
#
# COMPACT_ATOMS: atom_id res chain seq x y z
N MET A 1 -14.29 -5.41 -2.82
CA MET A 1 -12.82 -5.61 -2.85
C MET A 1 -12.29 -4.96 -4.12
N ARG A 2 -11.40 -3.97 -4.00
CA ARG A 2 -10.73 -3.35 -5.16
C ARG A 2 -9.39 -4.02 -5.34
N VAL A 3 -9.04 -4.44 -6.56
CA VAL A 3 -7.72 -5.02 -6.86
C VAL A 3 -7.18 -4.34 -8.11
N ARG A 4 -5.91 -3.92 -8.06
CA ARG A 4 -5.19 -3.38 -9.20
C ARG A 4 -3.82 -4.02 -9.28
N GLU A 5 -3.44 -4.42 -10.49
CA GLU A 5 -2.08 -4.82 -10.80
C GLU A 5 -1.36 -3.67 -11.50
N ILE A 6 -0.18 -3.35 -11.01
CA ILE A 6 0.77 -2.44 -11.62
C ILE A 6 1.80 -3.31 -12.34
N LEU A 7 1.93 -3.07 -13.64
CA LEU A 7 2.93 -3.69 -14.49
C LEU A 7 3.83 -2.58 -15.04
N HIS A 8 5.13 -2.69 -14.83
CA HIS A 8 6.10 -1.82 -15.47
C HIS A 8 6.83 -2.54 -16.62
N ARG A 9 7.41 -1.76 -17.54
CA ARG A 9 7.99 -2.27 -18.80
C ARG A 9 9.25 -3.13 -18.59
N ASP A 10 9.91 -2.96 -17.45
CA ASP A 10 11.06 -3.75 -17.00
C ASP A 10 10.65 -5.11 -16.41
N GLY A 11 9.35 -5.40 -16.34
CA GLY A 11 8.82 -6.64 -15.75
C GLY A 11 8.47 -6.50 -14.27
N ALA A 12 8.75 -5.38 -13.61
CA ALA A 12 8.36 -5.19 -12.21
C ALA A 12 6.83 -5.22 -12.07
N ARG A 13 6.35 -5.98 -11.08
CA ARG A 13 4.93 -6.22 -10.81
C ARG A 13 4.59 -5.93 -9.37
N LEU A 14 3.43 -5.34 -9.16
CA LEU A 14 2.89 -5.12 -7.82
C LEU A 14 1.38 -5.18 -7.86
N ARG A 15 0.78 -5.99 -6.99
CA ARG A 15 -0.66 -6.02 -6.79
C ARG A 15 -1.01 -5.20 -5.55
N VAL A 16 -1.97 -4.29 -5.73
CA VAL A 16 -2.56 -3.46 -4.68
C VAL A 16 -4.01 -3.87 -4.51
N SER A 17 -4.39 -4.31 -3.31
CA SER A 17 -5.77 -4.70 -3.01
C SER A 17 -6.31 -3.93 -1.82
N LEU A 18 -7.57 -3.49 -1.87
CA LEU A 18 -8.28 -2.92 -0.74
C LEU A 18 -9.41 -3.88 -0.31
N ALA A 19 -9.32 -4.33 0.94
CA ALA A 19 -10.33 -5.11 1.61
C ALA A 19 -11.20 -4.20 2.48
N ALA A 20 -12.50 -4.51 2.52
CA ALA A 20 -13.40 -3.91 3.49
C ALA A 20 -13.01 -4.41 4.90
N PRO A 21 -13.32 -3.64 5.95
CA PRO A 21 -13.09 -4.08 7.32
C PRO A 21 -13.75 -5.43 7.60
N GLU A 22 -12.99 -6.37 8.17
CA GLU A 22 -13.53 -7.59 8.76
C GLU A 22 -13.94 -7.28 10.21
N SER A 23 -15.09 -7.80 10.65
CA SER A 23 -15.76 -7.59 11.94
C SER A 23 -14.92 -6.90 13.04
N GLY A 24 -15.06 -5.58 13.16
CA GLY A 24 -14.43 -4.76 14.22
C GLY A 24 -13.11 -4.08 13.85
N GLY A 25 -12.50 -4.40 12.70
CA GLY A 25 -11.28 -3.75 12.19
C GLY A 25 -11.52 -2.56 11.27
N GLY A 26 -10.45 -1.90 10.85
CA GLY A 26 -10.45 -0.92 9.76
C GLY A 26 -10.29 -1.54 8.37
N PRO A 27 -10.50 -0.79 7.28
CA PRO A 27 -10.16 -1.25 5.93
C PRO A 27 -8.65 -1.50 5.82
N THR A 28 -8.27 -2.54 5.08
CA THR A 28 -6.88 -2.98 4.93
C THR A 28 -6.45 -2.92 3.47
N ILE A 29 -5.30 -2.32 3.21
CA ILE A 29 -4.63 -2.35 1.91
C ILE A 29 -3.56 -3.43 1.94
N ARG A 30 -3.50 -4.25 0.89
CA ARG A 30 -2.51 -5.31 0.69
C ARG A 30 -1.62 -4.97 -0.48
N LEU A 31 -0.31 -5.06 -0.26
CA LEU A 31 0.72 -4.99 -1.28
C LEU A 31 1.37 -6.37 -1.42
N SER A 32 1.49 -6.88 -2.64
CA SER A 32 2.12 -8.17 -2.89
C SER A 32 2.79 -8.19 -4.25
N ASP A 33 3.96 -8.82 -4.35
CA ASP A 33 4.53 -9.22 -5.62
C ASP A 33 3.86 -10.53 -6.10
N PRO A 34 3.08 -10.50 -7.20
CA PRO A 34 2.36 -11.69 -7.67
C PRO A 34 3.26 -12.79 -8.25
N GLU A 35 4.54 -12.49 -8.56
CA GLU A 35 5.48 -13.46 -9.16
C GLU A 35 6.65 -13.84 -8.22
N GLY A 36 6.69 -13.27 -7.02
CA GLY A 36 7.71 -13.58 -6.02
C GLY A 36 7.72 -15.07 -5.64
N LEU A 37 8.92 -15.61 -5.38
CA LEU A 37 9.13 -16.99 -4.91
C LEU A 37 8.46 -17.26 -3.55
N THR A 38 8.24 -16.20 -2.76
CA THR A 38 7.37 -16.18 -1.59
C THR A 38 6.31 -15.09 -1.78
N PRO A 39 5.03 -15.35 -1.44
CA PRO A 39 4.02 -14.31 -1.42
C PRO A 39 4.20 -13.44 -0.18
N ASP A 40 5.24 -12.61 -0.17
CA ASP A 40 5.42 -11.59 0.86
C ASP A 40 4.31 -10.57 0.67
N ILE A 41 3.32 -10.61 1.56
CA ILE A 41 2.18 -9.70 1.57
C ILE A 41 2.42 -8.70 2.69
N VAL A 42 2.59 -7.43 2.32
CA VAL A 42 2.59 -6.32 3.27
C VAL A 42 1.16 -5.82 3.46
N LEU A 43 0.77 -5.65 4.71
CA LEU A 43 -0.53 -5.11 5.10
C LEU A 43 -0.38 -3.67 5.58
N LEU A 44 -1.28 -2.81 5.14
CA LEU A 44 -1.32 -1.40 5.50
C LEU A 44 -2.73 -1.06 6.00
N ASP A 45 -2.80 -0.35 7.12
CA ASP A 45 -3.97 0.45 7.45
C ASP A 45 -3.94 1.76 6.63
N LEU A 46 -4.96 2.60 6.79
CA LEU A 46 -5.00 3.88 6.05
C LEU A 46 -3.85 4.81 6.43
N TYR A 47 -3.40 4.80 7.68
CA TYR A 47 -2.31 5.67 8.13
C TYR A 47 -0.97 5.21 7.53
N ALA A 48 -0.67 3.92 7.58
CA ALA A 48 0.51 3.33 6.95
C ALA A 48 0.53 3.55 5.44
N ALA A 49 -0.63 3.50 4.77
CA ALA A 49 -0.74 3.80 3.35
C ALA A 49 -0.52 5.29 3.02
N ASP A 50 -1.04 6.22 3.84
CA ASP A 50 -0.73 7.65 3.72
C ASP A 50 0.77 7.91 3.93
N LEU A 51 1.37 7.29 4.95
CA LEU A 51 2.80 7.40 5.25
C LEU A 51 3.66 6.87 4.10
N LEU A 52 3.33 5.70 3.55
CA LEU A 52 4.03 5.14 2.39
C LEU A 52 3.90 6.06 1.17
N ALA A 53 2.72 6.60 0.90
CA ALA A 53 2.53 7.53 -0.21
C ALA A 53 3.41 8.79 -0.07
N GLY A 54 3.47 9.37 1.14
CA GLY A 54 4.36 10.48 1.45
C GLY A 54 5.84 10.10 1.30
N PHE A 55 6.24 8.96 1.85
CA PHE A 55 7.61 8.47 1.78
C PHE A 55 8.08 8.23 0.34
N LEU A 56 7.23 7.66 -0.53
CA LEU A 56 7.55 7.48 -1.96
C LEU A 56 7.86 8.81 -2.65
N MET A 57 7.12 9.87 -2.33
CA MET A 57 7.37 11.21 -2.90
C MET A 57 8.64 11.83 -2.32
N SER A 58 8.87 11.73 -1.01
CA SER A 58 10.12 12.17 -0.39
C SER A 58 11.31 11.44 -1.00
N ALA A 59 11.25 10.12 -1.12
CA ALA A 59 12.29 9.30 -1.75
C ALA A 59 12.54 9.69 -3.21
N ARG A 60 11.51 10.07 -3.96
CA ARG A 60 11.64 10.57 -5.34
C ARG A 60 12.52 11.82 -5.45
N MET A 61 12.54 12.64 -4.40
CA MET A 61 13.22 13.94 -4.34
C MET A 61 14.55 13.89 -3.58
N SER A 62 14.86 12.80 -2.88
CA SER A 62 16.06 12.63 -2.06
C SER A 62 17.09 11.72 -2.74
N ALA A 63 18.36 11.86 -2.38
CA ALA A 63 19.35 10.82 -2.66
C ALA A 63 19.31 9.73 -1.58
N VAL A 64 19.81 8.54 -1.91
CA VAL A 64 19.99 7.46 -0.93
C VAL A 64 20.92 7.90 0.19
N GLY A 65 20.51 7.67 1.44
CA GLY A 65 21.23 8.09 2.64
C GLY A 65 20.87 9.49 3.14
N GLU A 66 20.08 10.26 2.39
CA GLU A 66 19.60 11.58 2.82
C GLU A 66 18.19 11.53 3.43
N LEU A 67 17.42 10.49 3.12
CA LEU A 67 16.08 10.28 3.67
C LEU A 67 16.16 9.41 4.93
N ALA A 68 15.65 9.93 6.05
CA ALA A 68 15.56 9.16 7.29
C ALA A 68 14.57 8.00 7.16
N ASP A 69 14.85 6.89 7.83
CA ASP A 69 13.91 5.78 7.97
C ASP A 69 12.63 6.27 8.66
N GLU A 70 11.48 5.85 8.14
CA GLU A 70 10.18 6.14 8.76
C GLU A 70 9.60 4.91 9.43
N ARG A 71 9.00 5.08 10.60
CA ARG A 71 8.38 3.99 11.36
C ARG A 71 6.89 4.24 11.53
N CYS A 72 6.09 3.25 11.19
CA CYS A 72 4.65 3.25 11.46
C CYS A 72 4.36 2.30 12.62
N ASN A 73 3.63 2.78 13.62
CA ASN A 73 3.15 1.98 14.74
C ASN A 73 1.62 1.77 14.67
N GLY A 74 1.05 1.74 13.46
CA GLY A 74 -0.37 1.47 13.23
C GLY A 74 -0.76 0.02 13.50
N ASP A 75 -1.93 -0.39 13.01
CA ASP A 75 -2.46 -1.75 13.18
C ASP A 75 -1.53 -2.80 12.54
N TYR A 76 -0.76 -2.36 11.54
CA TYR A 76 0.27 -3.12 10.85
C TYR A 76 1.61 -2.38 10.94
N PRO A 77 2.38 -2.57 12.02
CA PRO A 77 3.65 -1.87 12.21
C PRO A 77 4.65 -2.20 11.10
N LEU A 78 5.35 -1.19 10.60
CA LEU A 78 6.34 -1.33 9.54
C LEU A 78 7.44 -0.27 9.63
N THR A 79 8.55 -0.52 8.94
CA THR A 79 9.58 0.48 8.68
C THR A 79 9.74 0.71 7.17
N LEU A 80 9.90 1.96 6.77
CA LEU A 80 10.18 2.38 5.41
C LEU A 80 11.61 2.87 5.31
N ARG A 81 12.34 2.41 4.30
CA ARG A 81 13.73 2.81 4.06
C ARG A 81 13.95 3.08 2.58
N LEU A 82 14.74 4.09 2.27
CA LEU A 82 15.27 4.29 0.93
C LEU A 82 16.65 3.62 0.85
N CYS A 83 16.79 2.64 -0.03
CA CYS A 83 18.04 1.92 -0.23
C CYS A 83 18.39 1.84 -1.73
N ALA A 84 19.65 1.53 -2.04
CA ALA A 84 20.07 1.22 -3.41
C ALA A 84 20.99 0.00 -3.44
N PRO A 85 20.47 -1.21 -3.16
CA PRO A 85 21.24 -2.42 -3.40
C PRO A 85 21.62 -2.45 -4.88
N ASP A 86 22.91 -2.60 -5.14
CA ASP A 86 23.48 -2.65 -6.50
C ASP A 86 23.33 -1.36 -7.32
N GLY A 87 23.11 -0.22 -6.65
CA GLY A 87 23.01 1.09 -7.29
C GLY A 87 21.63 1.44 -7.84
N GLU A 88 20.64 0.54 -7.69
CA GLU A 88 19.26 0.80 -8.08
C GLU A 88 18.40 1.17 -6.88
N GLU A 89 17.81 2.37 -6.90
CA GLU A 89 17.00 2.87 -5.80
C GLU A 89 15.69 2.08 -5.62
N ARG A 90 15.43 1.72 -4.37
CA ARG A 90 14.26 0.98 -3.92
C ARG A 90 13.76 1.58 -2.61
N VAL A 91 12.44 1.60 -2.46
CA VAL A 91 11.83 1.76 -1.13
C VAL A 91 11.62 0.37 -0.56
N GLU A 92 12.28 0.08 0.55
CA GLU A 92 12.01 -1.10 1.34
C GLU A 92 10.83 -0.84 2.27
N VAL A 93 9.88 -1.76 2.25
CA VAL A 93 8.80 -1.86 3.22
C VAL A 93 9.03 -3.12 4.06
N ASP A 94 9.42 -2.93 5.30
CA ASP A 94 9.82 -3.98 6.22
C ASP A 94 8.77 -4.15 7.32
N GLN A 95 8.12 -5.31 7.36
CA GLN A 95 7.09 -5.69 8.31
C GLN A 95 7.49 -7.01 9.00
N PRO A 96 7.11 -7.27 10.26
CA PRO A 96 7.39 -8.56 10.89
C PRO A 96 6.87 -9.74 10.04
N GLY A 97 7.80 -10.51 9.47
CA GLY A 97 7.49 -11.68 8.65
C GLY A 97 7.21 -11.41 7.16
N ALA A 98 7.33 -10.16 6.68
CA ALA A 98 7.19 -9.83 5.26
C ALA A 98 8.07 -8.64 4.87
N ARG A 99 8.74 -8.72 3.73
CA ARG A 99 9.53 -7.60 3.20
C ARG A 99 9.25 -7.39 1.73
N LEU A 100 9.00 -6.14 1.36
CA LEU A 100 8.74 -5.76 -0.02
C LEU A 100 9.72 -4.69 -0.48
N LEU A 101 10.43 -4.95 -1.57
CA LEU A 101 11.29 -3.97 -2.23
C LEU A 101 10.53 -3.35 -3.40
N LEU A 102 10.29 -2.05 -3.34
CA LEU A 102 9.57 -1.29 -4.34
C LEU A 102 10.58 -0.55 -5.23
N PRO A 103 10.83 -1.00 -6.47
CA PRO A 103 11.74 -0.32 -7.38
C PRO A 103 11.23 1.09 -7.73
N ARG A 104 12.16 2.02 -7.98
CA ARG A 104 11.84 3.41 -8.38
C ARG A 104 10.86 3.51 -9.56
N THR A 105 10.83 2.53 -10.44
CA THR A 105 9.92 2.47 -11.59
C THR A 105 8.45 2.27 -11.21
N LEU A 106 8.16 1.75 -10.01
CA LEU A 106 6.80 1.55 -9.52
C LEU A 106 6.27 2.75 -8.71
N TRP A 107 7.13 3.65 -8.23
CA TRP A 107 6.75 4.64 -7.21
C TRP A 107 5.61 5.56 -7.65
N ASP A 108 5.71 6.16 -8.83
CA ASP A 108 4.72 7.15 -9.30
C ASP A 108 3.34 6.51 -9.50
N ARG A 109 3.32 5.27 -10.03
CA ARG A 109 2.08 4.54 -10.24
C ARG A 109 1.50 4.03 -8.92
N LEU A 110 2.34 3.51 -8.02
CA LEU A 110 1.93 3.06 -6.70
C LEU A 110 1.36 4.22 -5.89
N TYR A 111 2.03 5.38 -5.88
CA TYR A 111 1.52 6.59 -5.24
C TYR A 111 0.09 6.91 -5.71
N THR A 112 -0.13 6.94 -7.02
CA THR A 112 -1.44 7.23 -7.60
C THR A 112 -2.50 6.19 -7.17
N GLU A 113 -2.14 4.90 -7.17
CA GLU A 113 -3.05 3.84 -6.78
C GLU A 113 -3.33 3.83 -5.27
N LEU A 114 -2.37 4.21 -4.44
CA LEU A 114 -2.55 4.43 -3.00
C LEU A 114 -3.52 5.57 -2.74
N GLN A 115 -3.41 6.71 -3.45
CA GLN A 115 -4.37 7.82 -3.28
C GLN A 115 -5.82 7.38 -3.56
N LEU A 116 -6.03 6.57 -4.61
CA LEU A 116 -7.34 6.00 -4.91
C LEU A 116 -7.79 5.00 -3.83
N ALA A 117 -6.90 4.11 -3.40
CA ALA A 117 -7.20 3.14 -2.34
C ALA A 117 -7.54 3.81 -1.01
N LEU A 118 -6.83 4.88 -0.65
CA LEU A 118 -7.06 5.71 0.53
C LEU A 118 -8.42 6.41 0.48
N ALA A 119 -8.78 7.02 -0.66
CA ALA A 119 -10.09 7.65 -0.84
C ALA A 119 -11.23 6.65 -0.62
N HIS A 120 -11.14 5.46 -1.23
CA HIS A 120 -12.12 4.39 -1.02
C HIS A 120 -12.10 3.83 0.40
N GLY A 121 -10.92 3.67 1.00
CA GLY A 121 -10.75 3.18 2.36
C GLY A 121 -11.41 4.10 3.38
N ARG A 122 -11.21 5.42 3.25
CA ARG A 122 -11.87 6.41 4.12
C ARG A 122 -13.40 6.32 4.02
N HIS A 123 -13.92 6.23 2.79
CA HIS A 123 -15.35 6.02 2.56
C HIS A 123 -15.87 4.72 3.22
N LEU A 124 -15.15 3.60 3.09
CA LEU A 124 -15.51 2.34 3.74
C LEU A 124 -15.51 2.44 5.27
N ARG A 125 -14.55 3.17 5.85
CA ARG A 125 -14.48 3.40 7.30
C ARG A 125 -15.67 4.23 7.80
N GLU A 126 -16.09 5.24 7.04
CA GLU A 126 -17.26 6.06 7.33
C GLU A 126 -18.57 5.28 7.17
N ALA A 127 -18.64 4.37 6.20
CA ALA A 127 -19.80 3.53 5.94
C ALA A 127 -19.94 2.34 6.92
N ALA A 128 -18.88 1.94 7.61
CA ALA A 128 -18.87 0.83 8.57
C ALA A 128 -19.98 0.90 9.66
N PRO A 129 -20.24 2.05 10.32
CA PRO A 129 -21.37 2.18 11.25
C PRO A 129 -22.76 2.12 10.57
N ALA A 130 -22.85 2.27 9.25
CA ALA A 130 -24.10 2.24 8.48
C ALA A 130 -24.44 0.86 7.87
N ILE A 131 -23.61 -0.17 8.07
CA ILE A 131 -23.88 -1.57 7.65
C ILE A 131 -24.90 -2.25 8.59
N GLY A 132 -25.89 -1.46 9.02
CA GLY A 132 -27.19 -1.87 9.56
C GLY A 132 -28.36 -1.31 8.74
N LEU A 133 -28.12 -0.67 7.58
CA LEU A 133 -29.16 -0.13 6.70
C LEU A 133 -28.93 -0.46 5.20
N ALA A 134 -29.98 -1.09 4.65
CA ALA A 134 -30.38 -1.33 3.25
C ALA A 134 -29.36 -1.83 2.18
N PRO A 135 -29.54 -3.06 1.63
CA PRO A 135 -28.62 -3.74 0.71
C PRO A 135 -28.57 -3.24 -0.75
N TYR A 136 -29.14 -2.08 -1.08
CA TYR A 136 -29.23 -1.62 -2.48
C TYR A 136 -28.02 -0.80 -2.95
N GLU A 137 -27.28 -0.11 -2.06
CA GLU A 137 -26.18 0.79 -2.48
C GLU A 137 -24.80 0.12 -2.54
N ALA A 138 -24.59 -0.97 -1.78
CA ALA A 138 -23.30 -1.65 -1.69
C ALA A 138 -22.83 -2.31 -3.01
N ARG A 139 -23.74 -2.57 -3.97
CA ARG A 139 -23.40 -3.21 -5.25
C ARG A 139 -22.88 -2.25 -6.33
N ARG A 140 -23.08 -0.93 -6.19
CA ARG A 140 -22.71 0.03 -7.25
C ARG A 140 -21.28 0.56 -7.15
N LEU A 141 -20.61 0.35 -6.00
CA LEU A 141 -19.25 0.84 -5.73
C LEU A 141 -18.14 -0.15 -6.10
N LEU A 142 -18.48 -1.32 -6.66
CA LEU A 142 -17.54 -2.40 -6.98
C LEU A 142 -17.50 -2.81 -8.47
N HIS A 143 -18.06 -1.99 -9.36
CA HIS A 143 -17.94 -2.14 -10.81
C HIS A 143 -17.31 -0.90 -11.43
#